data_AF-A0A2H1KXC8-F1
#
_entry.id   AF-A0A2H1KXC8-F1
#
_cell.length_a   1.000
_cell.length_b   1.000
_cell.length_c   1.000
_cell.angle_alpha   90.00
_cell.angle_beta   90.00
_cell.angle_gamma   90.00
#
_symmetry.space_group_name_H-M   'P 1'
#
loop_
_entity.id
_entity.type
_entity.pdbx_description
1 polymer ?
#
loop_
_entity_poly.entity_id
_entity_poly.type
_entity_poly.pdbx_seq_one_letter_code
_entity_poly.pdbx_strand_id
1 'polypeptide(L)'
;MDIAGDREAPTFDGCFHSALYSIPETSRMLRDRFQYVARMLGYRQLRPGLLLSFADLSYELSAQLPEVAEPGWCEFATIRPESQETAVRMTSRAFDLEAASLQLPRLEDALAALSLNDRQPGAGHPDMSLVKFFDIYFQVAQAVMSHPILPPALVGPDQPALRFRTLMDRCNLEYYLRFDQQLLERAGASSAFDLIEWLPNR
;
A
#
# COMPACT_ATOMS: atom_id res chain seq x y z
N MET A 1 -9.41 -6.58 -9.33
CA MET A 1 -8.61 -5.37 -9.07
C MET A 1 -8.25 -5.46 -7.62
N ASP A 2 -7.00 -5.80 -7.29
CA ASP A 2 -6.52 -5.63 -5.93
C ASP A 2 -5.23 -4.83 -5.99
N ILE A 3 -5.31 -3.58 -5.54
CA ILE A 3 -4.22 -2.63 -5.49
C ILE A 3 -3.94 -2.51 -4.00
N ALA A 4 -3.22 -3.51 -3.45
CA ALA A 4 -2.88 -3.72 -2.04
C ALA A 4 -3.28 -2.57 -1.10
N GLY A 5 -4.56 -2.56 -0.75
CA GLY A 5 -5.24 -1.66 0.17
C GLY A 5 -6.29 -2.44 0.95
N ASP A 6 -6.06 -3.75 1.08
CA ASP A 6 -6.97 -4.68 1.70
C ASP A 6 -7.33 -4.19 3.11
N ARG A 7 -8.64 -4.18 3.39
CA ARG A 7 -9.17 -3.80 4.69
C ARG A 7 -9.07 -4.95 5.69
N GLU A 8 -9.00 -6.18 5.20
CA GLU A 8 -8.98 -7.37 6.03
C GLU A 8 -7.57 -7.96 6.09
N ALA A 9 -7.17 -8.35 7.30
CA ALA A 9 -5.89 -8.99 7.50
C ALA A 9 -5.94 -10.43 6.96
N PRO A 10 -4.95 -10.87 6.17
CA PRO A 10 -4.88 -12.26 5.76
C PRO A 10 -4.63 -13.17 6.97
N THR A 11 -5.05 -14.43 6.86
CA THR A 11 -4.72 -15.47 7.84
C THR A 11 -3.35 -16.07 7.52
N PHE A 12 -2.62 -16.51 8.55
CA PHE A 12 -1.38 -17.27 8.36
C PHE A 12 -1.55 -18.71 8.82
N ASP A 13 -1.63 -19.64 7.87
CA ASP A 13 -1.86 -21.07 8.13
C ASP A 13 -0.55 -21.86 8.35
N GLY A 14 0.50 -21.17 8.81
CA GLY A 14 1.81 -21.78 9.08
C GLY A 14 2.71 -21.94 7.85
N CYS A 15 2.33 -21.40 6.69
CA CYS A 15 3.17 -21.40 5.50
C CYS A 15 2.99 -20.15 4.64
N PHE A 16 4.01 -19.84 3.85
CA PHE A 16 3.99 -18.78 2.84
C PHE A 16 3.89 -19.40 1.45
N HIS A 17 3.13 -18.77 0.57
CA HIS A 17 3.22 -19.03 -0.86
C HIS A 17 4.41 -18.24 -1.41
N SER A 18 5.21 -18.86 -2.27
CA SER A 18 6.46 -18.27 -2.74
C SER A 18 6.64 -18.39 -4.24
N ALA A 19 7.31 -17.40 -4.81
CA ALA A 19 7.79 -17.41 -6.18
C ALA A 19 9.32 -17.36 -6.14
N LEU A 20 9.96 -18.43 -6.59
CA LEU A 20 11.39 -18.53 -6.81
C LEU A 20 11.65 -18.15 -8.26
N TYR A 21 12.55 -17.21 -8.49
CA TYR A 21 12.80 -16.76 -9.85
C TYR A 21 14.25 -16.39 -10.07
N SER A 22 14.71 -16.57 -11.31
CA SER A 22 15.97 -16.04 -11.80
C SER A 22 15.72 -15.43 -13.17
N ILE A 23 15.89 -14.10 -13.26
CA ILE A 23 15.80 -13.37 -14.53
C ILE A 23 17.13 -12.64 -14.71
N PRO A 24 17.90 -12.96 -15.76
CA PRO A 24 19.23 -12.40 -15.96
C PRO A 24 19.17 -10.90 -16.22
N GLU A 25 20.28 -10.20 -15.97
CA GLU A 25 20.38 -8.75 -16.18
C GLU A 25 20.11 -8.33 -17.63
N THR A 26 20.45 -9.20 -18.58
CA THR A 26 20.14 -9.01 -20.00
C THR A 26 18.64 -8.86 -20.28
N SER A 27 17.79 -9.33 -19.36
CA SER A 27 16.32 -9.23 -19.41
C SER A 27 15.77 -8.35 -18.28
N ARG A 28 16.48 -7.29 -17.89
CA ARG A 28 16.07 -6.37 -16.81
C ARG A 28 14.62 -5.88 -16.93
N MET A 29 14.15 -5.52 -18.12
CA MET A 29 12.76 -5.07 -18.31
C MET A 29 11.73 -6.13 -17.88
N LEU A 30 11.99 -7.41 -18.18
CA LEU A 30 11.14 -8.52 -17.74
C LEU A 30 11.18 -8.68 -16.22
N ARG A 31 12.36 -8.57 -15.61
CA ARG A 31 12.52 -8.64 -14.15
C ARG A 31 11.77 -7.52 -13.44
N ASP A 32 11.92 -6.28 -13.91
CA ASP A 32 11.29 -5.12 -13.29
C ASP A 32 9.75 -5.22 -13.42
N ARG A 33 9.25 -5.69 -14.57
CA ARG A 33 7.82 -6.01 -14.76
C ARG A 33 7.36 -7.13 -13.84
N PHE A 34 8.12 -8.22 -13.72
CA PHE A 34 7.80 -9.34 -12.85
C PHE A 34 7.65 -8.89 -11.40
N GLN A 35 8.64 -8.15 -10.88
CA GLN A 35 8.63 -7.63 -9.53
C GLN A 35 7.47 -6.66 -9.31
N TYR A 36 7.17 -5.80 -10.28
CA TYR A 36 6.04 -4.89 -10.22
C TYR A 36 4.71 -5.62 -10.11
N VAL A 37 4.44 -6.58 -11.01
CA VAL A 37 3.19 -7.36 -11.01
C VAL A 37 3.06 -8.19 -9.73
N ALA A 38 4.12 -8.87 -9.32
CA ALA A 38 4.12 -9.66 -8.09
C ALA A 38 3.80 -8.78 -6.88
N ARG A 39 4.40 -7.59 -6.79
CA ARG A 39 4.11 -6.64 -5.71
C ARG A 39 2.66 -6.16 -5.72
N MET A 40 2.10 -5.90 -6.90
CA MET A 40 0.70 -5.49 -7.05
C MET A 40 -0.27 -6.59 -6.58
N LEU A 41 0.06 -7.85 -6.85
CA LEU A 41 -0.75 -8.99 -6.43
C LEU A 41 -0.65 -9.28 -4.93
N GLY A 42 0.42 -8.87 -4.25
CA GLY A 42 0.60 -9.07 -2.81
C GLY A 42 1.87 -9.81 -2.42
N TYR A 43 2.65 -10.27 -3.40
CA TYR A 43 3.99 -10.80 -3.11
C TYR A 43 4.92 -9.69 -2.60
N ARG A 44 5.88 -10.08 -1.76
CA ARG A 44 6.93 -9.21 -1.25
C ARG A 44 8.27 -9.92 -1.23
N GLN A 45 9.34 -9.16 -1.45
CA GLN A 45 10.67 -9.72 -1.66
C GLN A 45 11.36 -10.03 -0.33
N LEU A 46 11.57 -11.31 -0.03
CA LEU A 46 12.38 -11.71 1.13
C LEU A 46 13.87 -11.51 0.86
N ARG A 47 14.30 -11.86 -0.35
CA ARG A 47 15.68 -11.72 -0.86
C ARG A 47 15.67 -11.73 -2.39
N PRO A 48 16.78 -11.36 -3.06
CA PRO A 48 16.91 -11.56 -4.51
C PRO A 48 16.54 -12.99 -4.92
N GLY A 49 15.62 -13.10 -5.88
CA GLY A 49 15.13 -14.36 -6.43
C GLY A 49 14.07 -15.09 -5.60
N LEU A 50 13.59 -14.54 -4.48
CA LEU A 50 12.56 -15.16 -3.66
C LEU A 50 11.54 -14.15 -3.14
N LEU A 51 10.29 -14.34 -3.53
CA LEU A 51 9.14 -13.58 -3.05
C LEU A 51 8.23 -14.44 -2.16
N LEU A 52 7.52 -13.81 -1.22
CA LEU A 52 6.55 -14.44 -0.32
C LEU A 52 5.18 -13.76 -0.44
N SER A 53 4.12 -14.52 -0.22
CA SER A 53 2.72 -14.09 -0.10
C SER A 53 2.01 -14.93 0.98
N PHE A 54 0.93 -14.39 1.54
CA PHE A 54 0.04 -15.10 2.45
C PHE A 54 -1.08 -15.88 1.74
N ALA A 55 -1.30 -15.61 0.44
CA ALA A 55 -2.27 -16.30 -0.40
C ALA A 55 -1.59 -16.93 -1.61
N ASP A 56 -2.16 -18.03 -2.11
CA ASP A 56 -1.76 -18.59 -3.40
C ASP A 56 -2.22 -17.66 -4.52
N LEU A 57 -1.25 -17.00 -5.13
CA LEU A 57 -1.45 -16.06 -6.23
C LEU A 57 -0.65 -16.49 -7.46
N SER A 58 -0.27 -17.78 -7.52
CA SER A 58 0.58 -18.33 -8.56
C SER A 58 -0.07 -18.23 -9.93
N TYR A 59 -1.36 -18.57 -10.02
CA TYR A 59 -2.14 -18.48 -11.25
C TYR A 59 -2.25 -17.04 -11.75
N GLU A 60 -2.60 -16.10 -10.86
CA GLU A 60 -2.74 -14.68 -11.17
C GLU A 60 -1.42 -14.05 -11.61
N LEU A 61 -0.32 -14.44 -10.96
CA LEU A 61 1.01 -13.97 -11.34
C LEU A 61 1.40 -14.53 -12.72
N SER A 62 1.26 -15.84 -12.92
CA SER A 62 1.55 -16.48 -14.21
C SER A 62 0.73 -15.89 -15.36
N ALA A 63 -0.56 -15.59 -15.14
CA ALA A 63 -1.45 -15.06 -16.17
C ALA A 63 -1.08 -13.63 -16.64
N GLN A 64 -0.37 -12.85 -15.81
CA GLN A 64 0.02 -11.47 -16.13
C GLN A 64 1.43 -11.33 -16.70
N LEU A 65 2.21 -12.41 -16.64
CA LEU A 65 3.55 -12.46 -17.19
C LEU A 65 3.46 -12.93 -18.64
N PRO A 66 4.25 -12.35 -19.56
CA PRO A 66 4.47 -12.99 -20.85
C PRO A 66 5.00 -14.41 -20.60
N GLU A 67 4.65 -15.38 -21.45
CA GLU A 67 5.32 -16.68 -21.43
C GLU A 67 6.82 -16.41 -21.32
N VAL A 68 7.43 -16.90 -20.23
CA VAL A 68 8.85 -16.65 -19.96
C VAL A 68 9.64 -17.44 -21.01
N ALA A 69 9.78 -16.85 -22.19
CA ALA A 69 10.76 -17.27 -23.17
C ALA A 69 12.14 -16.99 -22.56
N GLU A 70 13.06 -17.95 -22.74
CA GLU A 70 14.42 -17.87 -22.21
C GLU A 70 15.04 -16.46 -22.35
N PRO A 71 15.73 -15.97 -21.31
CA PRO A 71 16.61 -16.75 -20.43
C PRO A 71 16.25 -16.71 -18.93
N GLY A 72 14.97 -16.52 -18.58
CA GLY A 72 14.49 -16.51 -17.19
C GLY A 72 13.75 -17.79 -16.78
N TRP A 73 13.61 -18.02 -15.47
CA TRP A 73 12.71 -19.03 -14.92
C TRP A 73 11.99 -18.52 -13.68
N CYS A 74 10.80 -19.08 -13.42
CA CYS A 74 10.01 -18.85 -12.23
C CYS A 74 9.33 -20.17 -11.82
N GLU A 75 9.45 -20.53 -10.55
CA GLU A 75 8.82 -21.70 -9.95
C GLU A 75 8.05 -21.28 -8.70
N PHE A 76 6.91 -21.93 -8.47
CA PHE A 76 6.08 -21.67 -7.30
C PHE A 76 6.25 -22.77 -6.27
N ALA A 77 6.35 -22.38 -5.01
CA ALA A 77 6.47 -23.32 -3.91
C ALA A 77 5.82 -22.78 -2.64
N THR A 78 5.63 -23.66 -1.67
CA THR A 78 5.23 -23.27 -0.31
C THR A 78 6.44 -23.34 0.61
N ILE A 79 6.66 -22.31 1.41
CA ILE A 79 7.70 -22.29 2.44
C ILE A 79 7.04 -22.39 3.81
N ARG A 80 7.39 -23.45 4.55
CA ARG A 80 7.00 -23.63 5.95
C ARG A 80 8.17 -23.20 6.85
N PRO A 81 8.02 -22.13 7.64
CA PRO A 81 9.02 -21.75 8.63
C PRO A 81 9.19 -22.86 9.68
N GLU A 82 10.40 -23.02 10.19
CA GLU A 82 10.69 -23.98 11.27
C GLU A 82 9.98 -23.64 12.59
N SER A 83 9.68 -22.36 12.80
CA SER A 83 9.09 -21.82 14.03
C SER A 83 8.32 -20.53 13.76
N GLN A 84 7.47 -20.14 14.71
CA GLN A 84 6.77 -18.86 14.67
C GLN A 84 7.75 -17.68 14.61
N GLU A 85 8.86 -17.74 15.35
CA GLU A 85 9.86 -16.68 15.35
C GLU A 85 10.51 -16.51 13.96
N THR A 86 10.78 -17.61 13.26
CA THR A 86 11.28 -17.57 11.88
C THR A 86 10.24 -16.97 10.93
N ALA A 87 8.96 -17.30 11.10
CA ALA A 87 7.86 -16.70 10.33
C ALA A 87 7.77 -15.18 10.54
N VAL A 88 7.89 -14.71 11.79
CA VAL A 88 7.94 -13.29 12.14
C VAL A 88 9.13 -12.61 11.43
N ARG A 89 10.34 -13.16 11.54
CA ARG A 89 11.54 -12.57 10.89
C ARG A 89 11.42 -12.52 9.37
N MET A 90 10.88 -13.55 8.74
CA MET A 90 10.64 -13.58 7.30
C MET A 90 9.63 -12.50 6.89
N THR A 91 8.55 -12.37 7.65
CA THR A 91 7.52 -11.32 7.43
C THR A 91 8.12 -9.93 7.57
N SER A 92 8.84 -9.66 8.67
CA SER A 92 9.46 -8.35 8.91
C SER A 92 10.40 -7.92 7.78
N ARG A 93 11.17 -8.88 7.24
CA ARG A 93 12.11 -8.62 6.13
C ARG A 93 11.40 -8.42 4.80
N ALA A 94 10.48 -9.32 4.45
CA ALA A 94 9.82 -9.25 3.15
C ALA A 94 8.95 -7.99 3.03
N PHE A 95 8.24 -7.63 4.10
CA PHE A 95 7.30 -6.52 4.12
C PHE A 95 7.89 -5.22 4.66
N ASP A 96 9.21 -5.18 4.93
CA ASP A 96 9.96 -4.01 5.39
C ASP A 96 9.27 -3.25 6.55
N LEU A 97 8.95 -3.99 7.62
CA LEU A 97 8.23 -3.46 8.78
C LEU A 97 9.00 -2.37 9.52
N GLU A 98 10.33 -2.40 9.44
CA GLU A 98 11.19 -1.37 10.00
C GLU A 98 11.01 -0.04 9.25
N ALA A 99 11.09 -0.04 7.91
CA ALA A 99 10.86 1.17 7.13
C ALA A 99 9.44 1.70 7.32
N ALA A 100 8.43 0.83 7.39
CA ALA A 100 7.05 1.23 7.70
C ALA A 100 6.97 1.96 9.05
N SER A 101 7.62 1.43 10.07
CA SER A 101 7.65 2.04 11.41
C SER A 101 8.38 3.39 11.43
N LEU A 102 9.48 3.52 10.70
CA LEU A 102 10.26 4.76 10.59
C LEU A 102 9.54 5.87 9.82
N GLN A 103 8.64 5.51 8.90
CA GLN A 103 7.86 6.48 8.12
C GLN A 103 6.76 7.16 8.93
N LEU A 104 6.20 6.47 9.94
CA LEU A 104 5.03 6.91 10.69
C LEU A 104 5.17 8.28 11.38
N PRO A 105 6.22 8.56 12.18
CA PRO A 105 6.32 9.81 12.93
C PRO A 105 6.22 11.05 12.04
N ARG A 106 6.88 11.02 10.87
CA ARG A 106 6.85 12.13 9.92
C ARG A 106 5.43 12.41 9.39
N LEU A 107 4.66 11.36 9.09
CA LEU A 107 3.30 11.51 8.58
C LEU A 107 2.34 11.94 9.70
N GLU A 108 2.54 11.42 10.90
CA GLU A 108 1.78 11.82 12.10
C GLU A 108 2.00 13.29 12.43
N ASP A 109 3.25 13.76 12.43
CA ASP A 109 3.60 15.17 12.66
C ASP A 109 3.03 16.08 11.57
N ALA A 110 3.14 15.65 10.30
CA ALA A 110 2.58 16.41 9.18
C ALA A 110 1.07 16.57 9.28
N LEU A 111 0.37 15.51 9.74
CA LEU A 111 -1.07 15.52 9.93
C LEU A 111 -1.50 16.30 11.18
N ALA A 112 -0.76 16.18 12.29
CA ALA A 112 -1.01 16.96 13.51
C ALA A 112 -0.89 18.46 13.22
N ALA A 113 0.11 18.86 12.42
CA ALA A 113 0.26 20.23 11.96
C ALA A 113 -0.90 20.74 11.08
N LEU A 114 -1.80 19.86 10.60
CA LEU A 114 -3.03 20.28 9.91
C LEU A 114 -4.13 20.72 10.89
N SER A 115 -4.14 20.21 12.12
CA SER A 115 -5.19 20.43 13.12
C SER A 115 -4.80 21.52 14.11
N LEU A 116 -5.65 22.55 14.32
CA LEU A 116 -5.35 23.63 15.27
C LEU A 116 -5.40 23.17 16.74
N ASN A 117 -6.06 22.04 17.05
CA ASN A 117 -6.27 21.59 18.43
C ASN A 117 -6.16 20.07 18.63
N ASP A 118 -5.68 19.31 17.63
CA ASP A 118 -5.61 17.82 17.60
C ASP A 118 -6.92 17.06 17.93
N ARG A 119 -8.00 17.77 18.25
CA ARG A 119 -9.22 17.25 18.88
C ARG A 119 -10.48 17.50 18.06
N GLN A 120 -10.43 18.39 17.08
CA GLN A 120 -11.60 18.71 16.26
C GLN A 120 -11.23 18.72 14.77
N PRO A 121 -11.57 17.65 14.05
CA PRO A 121 -11.43 17.60 12.60
C PRO A 121 -12.19 18.76 11.95
N GLY A 122 -11.66 19.29 10.85
CA GLY A 122 -12.25 20.38 10.10
C GLY A 122 -11.95 21.79 10.65
N ALA A 123 -11.42 21.89 11.86
CA ALA A 123 -10.99 23.16 12.47
C ALA A 123 -9.51 23.47 12.22
N GLY A 124 -8.90 22.86 11.20
CA GLY A 124 -7.48 23.01 10.91
C GLY A 124 -7.07 24.43 10.49
N HIS A 125 -5.76 24.67 10.36
CA HIS A 125 -5.21 26.02 10.18
C HIS A 125 -5.85 26.75 8.98
N PRO A 126 -6.48 27.94 9.15
CA PRO A 126 -7.23 28.61 8.08
C PRO A 126 -6.36 28.93 6.85
N ASP A 127 -5.07 29.21 7.07
CA ASP A 127 -4.10 29.49 6.00
C ASP A 127 -3.54 28.24 5.30
N MET A 128 -4.03 27.03 5.62
CA MET A 128 -3.59 25.81 4.96
C MET A 128 -4.00 25.83 3.48
N SER A 129 -3.01 25.84 2.58
CA SER A 129 -3.29 25.76 1.15
C SER A 129 -3.76 24.36 0.76
N LEU A 130 -4.67 24.30 -0.22
CA LEU A 130 -5.15 23.05 -0.81
C LEU A 130 -4.01 22.17 -1.34
N VAL A 131 -2.96 22.79 -1.90
CA VAL A 131 -1.77 22.10 -2.42
C VAL A 131 -1.05 21.35 -1.29
N LYS A 132 -0.75 22.04 -0.18
CA LYS A 132 -0.05 21.44 0.97
C LYS A 132 -0.85 20.29 1.59
N PHE A 133 -2.17 20.42 1.64
CA PHE A 133 -3.06 19.34 2.06
C PHE A 133 -2.91 18.11 1.14
N PHE A 134 -3.00 18.28 -0.18
CA PHE A 134 -2.88 17.16 -1.12
C PHE A 134 -1.48 16.54 -1.16
N ASP A 135 -0.42 17.30 -0.90
CA ASP A 135 0.93 16.74 -0.76
C ASP A 135 1.01 15.74 0.41
N ILE A 136 0.34 16.05 1.54
CA ILE A 136 0.24 15.16 2.70
C ILE A 136 -0.68 13.98 2.39
N TYR A 137 -1.84 14.24 1.79
CA TYR A 137 -2.78 13.21 1.38
C TYR A 137 -2.12 12.15 0.50
N PHE A 138 -1.36 12.59 -0.51
CA PHE A 138 -0.64 11.71 -1.43
C PHE A 138 0.40 10.85 -0.70
N GLN A 139 1.17 11.43 0.21
CA GLN A 139 2.17 10.69 1.00
C GLN A 139 1.52 9.61 1.89
N VAL A 140 0.38 9.92 2.52
CA VAL A 140 -0.38 8.97 3.33
C VAL A 140 -0.98 7.87 2.45
N ALA A 141 -1.61 8.22 1.33
CA ALA A 141 -2.17 7.26 0.38
C ALA A 141 -1.10 6.30 -0.16
N GLN A 142 0.07 6.83 -0.52
CA GLN A 142 1.21 6.01 -0.96
C GLN A 142 1.66 5.03 0.14
N ALA A 143 1.69 5.45 1.41
CA ALA A 143 2.03 4.59 2.53
C ALA A 143 1.01 3.44 2.70
N VAL A 144 -0.29 3.75 2.61
CA VAL A 144 -1.36 2.74 2.68
C VAL A 144 -1.22 1.69 1.57
N MET A 145 -0.96 2.13 0.33
CA MET A 145 -0.79 1.24 -0.82
C MET A 145 0.50 0.40 -0.78
N SER A 146 1.55 0.93 -0.14
CA SER A 146 2.85 0.25 -0.07
C SER A 146 2.87 -0.83 1.02
N HIS A 147 2.19 -0.55 2.14
CA HIS A 147 2.24 -1.35 3.36
C HIS A 147 0.89 -2.05 3.60
N PRO A 148 0.69 -3.30 3.15
CA PRO A 148 -0.57 -4.02 3.33
C PRO A 148 -0.82 -4.37 4.81
N ILE A 149 -2.06 -4.67 5.18
CA ILE A 149 -2.37 -5.26 6.48
C ILE A 149 -1.87 -6.71 6.47
N LEU A 150 -1.20 -7.10 7.56
CA LEU A 150 -0.55 -8.39 7.72
C LEU A 150 -1.23 -9.21 8.82
N PRO A 151 -0.97 -10.53 8.88
CA PRO A 151 -1.58 -11.40 9.90
C PRO A 151 -1.18 -10.95 11.31
N PRO A 152 -2.12 -10.61 12.21
CA PRO A 152 -1.81 -10.16 13.57
C PRO A 152 -1.00 -11.17 14.37
N ALA A 153 -1.12 -12.46 14.06
CA ALA A 153 -0.32 -13.52 14.67
C ALA A 153 1.20 -13.37 14.42
N LEU A 154 1.60 -12.65 13.37
CA LEU A 154 3.00 -12.44 12.98
C LEU A 154 3.52 -11.04 13.31
N VAL A 155 2.66 -10.03 13.29
CA VAL A 155 3.08 -8.62 13.47
C VAL A 155 2.48 -7.93 14.68
N GLY A 156 1.58 -8.59 15.40
CA GLY A 156 0.84 -8.03 16.50
C GLY A 156 -0.35 -7.15 16.08
N PRO A 157 -1.20 -6.75 17.03
CA PRO A 157 -2.35 -5.89 16.77
C PRO A 157 -1.96 -4.43 16.43
N ASP A 158 -0.80 -3.96 16.88
CA ASP A 158 -0.36 -2.56 16.72
C ASP A 158 0.47 -2.32 15.43
N GLN A 159 0.25 -3.15 14.41
CA GLN A 159 1.05 -3.12 13.18
C GLN A 159 0.99 -1.74 12.47
N PRO A 160 2.10 -1.27 11.86
CA PRO A 160 2.18 0.03 11.21
C PRO A 160 1.09 0.26 10.15
N ALA A 161 0.70 -0.82 9.44
CA ALA A 161 -0.32 -0.76 8.40
C ALA A 161 -1.61 -0.13 8.91
N LEU A 162 -2.11 -0.54 10.09
CA LEU A 162 -3.35 -0.01 10.66
C LEU A 162 -3.24 1.48 11.00
N ARG A 163 -2.07 1.92 11.48
CA ARG A 163 -1.82 3.35 11.75
C ARG A 163 -1.89 4.18 10.47
N PHE A 164 -1.36 3.71 9.35
CA PHE A 164 -1.51 4.41 8.07
C PHE A 164 -2.98 4.54 7.63
N ARG A 165 -3.82 3.54 7.90
CA ARG A 165 -5.27 3.63 7.59
C ARG A 165 -5.95 4.67 8.47
N THR A 166 -5.63 4.73 9.77
CA THR A 166 -6.11 5.78 10.67
C THR A 166 -5.72 7.18 10.19
N LEU A 167 -4.48 7.36 9.70
CA LEU A 167 -4.05 8.62 9.10
C LEU A 167 -4.84 8.94 7.82
N MET A 168 -5.10 7.94 6.98
CA MET A 168 -5.89 8.11 5.76
C MET A 168 -7.34 8.50 6.07
N ASP A 169 -7.97 7.87 7.07
CA ASP A 169 -9.33 8.21 7.51
C ASP A 169 -9.40 9.64 8.03
N ARG A 170 -8.37 10.10 8.75
CA ARG A 170 -8.25 11.50 9.18
C ARG A 170 -8.07 12.46 8.00
N CYS A 171 -7.21 12.12 7.03
CA CYS A 171 -7.06 12.89 5.79
C CYS A 171 -8.40 13.03 5.05
N ASN A 172 -9.13 11.93 4.89
CA ASN A 172 -10.44 11.91 4.25
C ASN A 172 -11.44 12.80 5.01
N LEU A 173 -11.47 12.72 6.33
CA LEU A 173 -12.35 13.56 7.14
C LEU A 173 -12.02 15.05 7.01
N GLU A 174 -10.75 15.44 7.03
CA GLU A 174 -10.30 16.82 6.79
C GLU A 174 -10.69 17.32 5.39
N TYR A 175 -10.55 16.47 4.37
CA TYR A 175 -10.99 16.78 3.01
C TYR A 175 -12.48 17.14 2.98
N TYR A 176 -13.35 16.27 3.51
CA TYR A 176 -14.80 16.47 3.49
C TYR A 176 -15.23 17.71 4.27
N LEU A 177 -14.61 17.99 5.43
CA LEU A 177 -15.02 19.09 6.28
C LEU A 177 -14.55 20.47 5.79
N ARG A 178 -13.47 20.54 5.01
CA ARG A 178 -12.82 21.83 4.69
C ARG A 178 -12.73 22.14 3.21
N PHE A 179 -12.44 21.13 2.41
CA PHE A 179 -11.99 21.33 1.03
C PHE A 179 -13.01 20.89 0.00
N ASP A 180 -13.88 19.92 0.31
CA ASP A 180 -14.86 19.37 -0.63
C ASP A 180 -15.75 20.47 -1.24
N GLN A 181 -16.35 21.31 -0.40
CA GLN A 181 -17.16 22.45 -0.86
C GLN A 181 -16.36 23.46 -1.69
N GLN A 182 -15.13 23.78 -1.29
CA GLN A 182 -14.26 24.71 -2.03
C GLN A 182 -13.85 24.16 -3.40
N LEU A 183 -13.67 22.84 -3.51
CA LEU A 183 -13.36 22.14 -4.74
C LEU A 183 -14.56 22.12 -5.69
N LEU A 184 -15.76 21.83 -5.17
CA LEU A 184 -17.01 21.89 -5.94
C LEU A 184 -17.27 23.30 -6.47
N GLU A 185 -17.06 24.34 -5.66
CA GLU A 185 -17.21 25.74 -6.09
C GLU A 185 -16.20 26.14 -7.15
N ARG A 186 -14.92 25.77 -6.99
CA ARG A 186 -13.88 26.02 -8.02
C ARG A 186 -14.14 25.26 -9.30
N ALA A 187 -14.61 24.01 -9.20
CA ALA A 187 -14.98 23.22 -10.35
C ALA A 187 -16.16 23.88 -11.07
N GLY A 188 -17.22 24.27 -10.36
CA GLY A 188 -18.41 24.93 -10.91
C GLY A 188 -18.13 26.27 -11.57
N ALA A 189 -17.09 26.99 -11.12
CA ALA A 189 -16.65 28.24 -11.74
C ALA A 189 -15.79 28.03 -13.01
N SER A 190 -15.36 26.80 -13.31
CA SER A 190 -14.59 26.48 -14.51
C SER A 190 -15.50 26.42 -15.73
N SER A 191 -15.08 27.05 -16.83
CA SER A 191 -15.78 26.94 -18.12
C SER A 191 -15.78 25.51 -18.70
N ALA A 192 -15.01 24.60 -18.12
CA ALA A 192 -14.97 23.18 -18.46
C ALA A 192 -15.79 22.30 -17.50
N PHE A 193 -16.54 22.89 -16.56
CA PHE A 193 -17.32 22.14 -15.57
C PHE A 193 -18.31 21.16 -16.21
N ASP A 194 -18.99 21.61 -17.26
CA ASP A 194 -19.98 20.81 -18.01
C ASP A 194 -19.34 19.64 -18.78
N LEU A 195 -18.01 19.60 -18.88
CA LEU A 195 -17.26 18.51 -19.51
C LEU A 195 -16.82 17.43 -18.50
N ILE A 196 -17.00 17.65 -17.20
CA ILE A 196 -16.67 16.67 -16.16
C ILE A 196 -17.87 15.73 -16.00
N GLU A 197 -17.71 14.46 -16.40
CA GLU A 197 -18.68 13.41 -16.06
C GLU A 197 -18.57 13.07 -14.57
N TRP A 198 -19.48 13.61 -13.77
CA TRP A 198 -19.60 13.29 -12.36
C TRP A 198 -20.30 11.94 -12.17
N LEU A 199 -19.78 11.11 -11.27
CA LEU A 199 -20.49 9.92 -10.84
C LEU A 199 -21.81 10.35 -10.16
N PRO A 200 -22.94 9.68 -10.42
CA PRO A 200 -24.22 10.08 -9.86
C PRO A 200 -24.19 9.95 -8.33
N ASN A 201 -24.68 10.99 -7.64
CA ASN A 201 -24.91 10.95 -6.20
C ASN A 201 -25.92 9.83 -5.89
N ARG A 202 -25.50 8.82 -5.13
CA ARG A 202 -26.38 7.81 -4.54
C ARG A 202 -26.79 8.21 -3.14
#